data_AF-A0A9N7VV90-F1
#
_entry.id   AF-A0A9N7VV90-F1
#
_cell.length_a   1.000
_cell.length_b   1.000
_cell.length_c   1.000
_cell.angle_alpha   90.00
_cell.angle_beta   90.00
_cell.angle_gamma   90.00
#
_symmetry.space_group_name_H-M   'P 1'
#
loop_
_entity.id
_entity.type
_entity.pdbx_description
1 polymer ?
#
loop_
_entity_poly.entity_id
_entity_poly.type
_entity_poly.pdbx_seq_one_letter_code
_entity_poly.pdbx_strand_id
1 'polypeptide(L)'
;MSIYRQSASLHGYGASSRKSTATPGGSSYTISKRTSYGVGSAPGANFSSGSAFGYGSSQGGSYGGGMIQPQITAVSVNSSLLAPLNLEIDPNIHIVRTHEKDQIKGLNNRFASFIDKVRFLEQQNKMLETKWSLLQDQTTTRSNIDSMFEAYIANLRRQLDGLGNEKVKLDGELKNMQGLVEDFKRKYEDEINKRAGAENEFVLLKKDVDAAYMNKVELEARADALQDEINFLRAVYEAELRELQGQIKDTSVVVEMDNSRNLDMDSIVAEVRAQYEDIANRSRAEAEGWYKQKYEEMQSSAGQYGDDLRSTKTEIAELNRMIARLQNEIEAVKGQRVNLESQIAEAEERGELAVKDAKLRIRDLEDALQRAKQDMARQVREYQELMNVKLALDIEIATYRKLLEGEEDRISSGGATATVRMQQSSAGLQNSSMSGVYGGGYGSSGYSGGYGGGYGGGQGTITKTSTSSTSSSRRVY
;
A
#
# COMPACT_ATOMS: atom_id res chain seq x y z
N MET A 1 -53.85 -52.73 -25.15
CA MET A 1 -54.68 -51.77 -24.39
C MET A 1 -53.72 -51.01 -23.48
N SER A 2 -53.56 -49.69 -23.49
CA SER A 2 -54.32 -48.62 -24.13
C SER A 2 -53.36 -47.56 -24.67
N ILE A 3 -53.71 -47.11 -25.87
CA ILE A 3 -53.26 -45.90 -26.57
C ILE A 3 -53.73 -44.68 -25.77
N TYR A 4 -52.90 -43.65 -25.60
CA TYR A 4 -53.35 -42.26 -25.82
C TYR A 4 -52.17 -41.36 -26.25
N ARG A 5 -52.29 -40.84 -27.47
CA ARG A 5 -51.54 -39.70 -28.02
C ARG A 5 -51.86 -38.45 -27.20
N GLN A 6 -50.90 -37.54 -27.08
CA GLN A 6 -51.10 -36.17 -27.59
C GLN A 6 -49.79 -35.39 -27.77
N SER A 7 -49.79 -34.70 -28.89
CA SER A 7 -48.81 -33.81 -29.50
C SER A 7 -49.10 -32.34 -29.18
N ALA A 8 -48.08 -31.49 -29.07
CA ALA A 8 -48.04 -30.05 -29.47
C ALA A 8 -46.79 -29.39 -28.84
N SER A 9 -45.73 -29.10 -29.59
CA SER A 9 -45.49 -27.93 -30.47
C SER A 9 -45.02 -26.67 -29.74
N LEU A 10 -43.79 -26.29 -30.08
CA LEU A 10 -43.14 -24.99 -29.87
C LEU A 10 -44.06 -23.81 -30.20
N HIS A 11 -43.92 -22.72 -29.43
CA HIS A 11 -44.05 -21.34 -29.90
C HIS A 11 -43.03 -20.47 -29.17
N GLY A 12 -42.26 -19.70 -29.94
CA GLY A 12 -41.33 -18.70 -29.44
C GLY A 12 -41.96 -17.31 -29.33
N TYR A 13 -41.39 -16.51 -28.44
CA TYR A 13 -41.34 -15.05 -28.43
C TYR A 13 -40.00 -14.74 -27.73
N GLY A 14 -39.02 -14.01 -28.27
CA GLY A 14 -39.14 -12.75 -28.98
C GLY A 14 -39.11 -11.60 -27.98
N ALA A 15 -37.94 -11.26 -27.42
CA ALA A 15 -37.77 -10.03 -26.64
C ALA A 15 -36.33 -9.50 -26.74
N SER A 16 -36.15 -8.58 -27.68
CA SER A 16 -35.06 -7.60 -27.72
C SER A 16 -35.08 -6.74 -26.46
N SER A 17 -33.92 -6.55 -25.81
CA SER A 17 -33.73 -5.42 -24.89
C SER A 17 -32.40 -4.74 -25.20
N ARG A 18 -32.52 -3.62 -25.93
CA ARG A 18 -31.50 -2.57 -26.01
C ARG A 18 -31.42 -1.91 -24.63
N LYS A 19 -30.22 -1.81 -24.06
CA LYS A 19 -29.92 -0.84 -23.00
C LYS A 19 -28.77 0.05 -23.45
N SER A 20 -29.13 1.29 -23.71
CA SER A 20 -28.28 2.46 -23.91
C SER A 20 -28.58 3.44 -22.78
N THR A 21 -27.55 3.88 -22.06
CA THR A 21 -27.45 5.06 -21.15
C THR A 21 -26.26 4.78 -20.22
N ALA A 22 -25.37 5.69 -19.85
CA ALA A 22 -25.19 7.10 -20.14
C ALA A 22 -23.75 7.46 -19.70
N THR A 23 -23.13 8.35 -20.45
CA THR A 23 -21.99 9.18 -20.04
C THR A 23 -22.38 10.10 -18.88
N PRO A 24 -21.42 10.50 -18.04
CA PRO A 24 -21.45 11.84 -17.46
C PRO A 24 -20.36 12.70 -18.08
N GLY A 25 -20.79 13.77 -18.75
CA GLY A 25 -19.98 14.92 -19.09
C GLY A 25 -19.58 15.71 -17.83
N GLY A 26 -18.51 16.49 -17.96
CA GLY A 26 -17.91 17.20 -16.85
C GLY A 26 -18.69 18.41 -16.33
N SER A 27 -18.15 19.00 -15.27
CA SER A 27 -18.21 20.44 -15.05
C SER A 27 -17.08 20.89 -14.13
N SER A 28 -16.33 21.82 -14.69
CA SER A 28 -15.45 22.79 -14.07
C SER A 28 -16.18 23.66 -13.04
N TYR A 29 -15.54 23.92 -11.91
CA TYR A 29 -15.77 25.12 -11.10
C TYR A 29 -14.45 25.82 -10.78
N THR A 30 -14.42 27.09 -11.14
CA THR A 30 -13.48 28.14 -10.77
C THR A 30 -13.88 28.77 -9.44
N ILE A 31 -12.92 29.29 -8.67
CA ILE A 31 -12.96 30.46 -7.75
C ILE A 31 -11.56 30.51 -7.10
N SER A 32 -10.65 31.39 -7.49
CA SER A 32 -10.52 32.83 -7.17
C SER A 32 -10.01 33.13 -5.75
N LYS A 33 -8.72 33.48 -5.71
CA LYS A 33 -7.98 34.47 -4.87
C LYS A 33 -8.69 35.07 -3.63
N ARG A 34 -7.96 35.10 -2.50
CA ARG A 34 -7.55 36.34 -1.78
C ARG A 34 -6.54 36.09 -0.63
N THR A 35 -5.40 36.76 -0.75
CA THR A 35 -4.65 37.59 0.23
C THR A 35 -4.89 37.42 1.75
N SER A 36 -3.82 37.24 2.54
CA SER A 36 -3.24 38.27 3.46
C SER A 36 -2.41 37.70 4.63
N TYR A 37 -1.61 38.60 5.20
CA TYR A 37 -0.53 38.55 6.19
C TYR A 37 -0.81 37.92 7.58
N GLY A 38 0.27 37.62 8.33
CA GLY A 38 0.31 37.45 9.80
C GLY A 38 1.02 36.16 10.25
N VAL A 39 2.31 36.16 10.63
CA VAL A 39 2.91 36.38 11.97
C VAL A 39 2.60 35.29 13.03
N GLY A 40 3.66 34.70 13.61
CA GLY A 40 3.70 33.87 14.84
C GLY A 40 3.66 32.35 14.56
N SER A 41 4.41 31.44 15.19
CA SER A 41 5.28 31.43 16.37
C SER A 41 6.19 30.18 16.34
N ALA A 42 7.22 30.19 17.22
CA ALA A 42 8.28 29.18 17.45
C ALA A 42 7.80 27.77 17.89
N PRO A 43 8.70 26.77 18.10
CA PRO A 43 9.52 26.64 19.33
C PRO A 43 10.96 26.11 19.03
N GLY A 44 12.02 26.15 19.86
CA GLY A 44 12.26 26.45 21.27
C GLY A 44 13.70 25.95 21.63
N ALA A 45 14.27 26.51 22.71
CA ALA A 45 15.36 26.02 23.60
C ALA A 45 16.70 25.52 22.98
N ASN A 46 17.90 25.99 23.36
CA ASN A 46 18.47 26.10 24.71
C ASN A 46 19.66 27.09 24.73
N PHE A 47 19.80 27.86 25.81
CA PHE A 47 21.08 28.42 26.27
C PHE A 47 21.17 28.29 27.79
N SER A 48 22.34 27.88 28.27
CA SER A 48 22.73 27.72 29.68
C SER A 48 23.92 28.61 30.01
N SER A 49 24.13 28.84 31.31
CA SER A 49 25.18 29.61 32.00
C SER A 49 24.89 31.12 32.11
N GLY A 50 24.82 31.76 33.28
CA GLY A 50 25.11 31.35 34.66
C GLY A 50 25.53 32.59 35.45
N SER A 51 24.92 32.86 36.60
CA SER A 51 25.52 33.63 37.72
C SER A 51 24.61 33.55 38.94
N ALA A 52 25.22 33.14 40.05
CA ALA A 52 24.58 32.83 41.32
C ALA A 52 24.35 34.10 42.17
N PHE A 53 23.18 34.15 42.81
CA PHE A 53 22.94 34.94 44.02
C PHE A 53 23.05 34.02 45.24
N GLY A 54 23.69 34.52 46.29
CA GLY A 54 23.69 33.90 47.62
C GLY A 54 23.49 34.98 48.68
N TYR A 55 22.27 35.08 49.18
CA TYR A 55 21.89 35.85 50.36
C TYR A 55 22.37 35.13 51.63
N GLY A 56 22.82 35.88 52.63
CA GLY A 56 23.15 35.36 53.95
C GLY A 56 23.04 36.46 55.00
N SER A 57 22.18 36.23 55.98
CA SER A 57 21.64 37.17 56.96
C SER A 57 22.45 37.27 58.27
N SER A 58 22.26 38.44 58.92
CA SER A 58 22.06 38.66 60.37
C SER A 58 23.20 38.53 61.40
N GLN A 59 23.33 39.63 62.15
CA GLN A 59 23.44 39.75 63.63
C GLN A 59 24.83 39.88 64.30
N GLY A 60 24.95 40.95 65.12
CA GLY A 60 25.94 41.13 66.20
C GLY A 60 27.18 41.90 65.74
N GLY A 61 27.70 42.93 66.41
CA GLY A 61 27.56 43.34 67.79
C GLY A 61 28.94 43.70 68.34
N SER A 62 29.26 45.00 68.29
CA SER A 62 30.07 45.74 69.27
C SER A 62 31.60 45.89 69.14
N TYR A 63 32.00 47.12 69.53
CA TYR A 63 33.29 47.62 70.06
C TYR A 63 34.47 47.93 69.12
N GLY A 64 35.05 49.11 69.37
CA GLY A 64 36.32 49.62 68.82
C GLY A 64 36.07 50.77 67.84
N GLY A 65 36.09 52.04 68.22
CA GLY A 65 37.20 52.71 68.89
C GLY A 65 38.09 53.34 67.81
N GLY A 66 37.92 54.64 67.56
CA GLY A 66 38.70 55.32 66.51
C GLY A 66 38.18 56.71 66.15
N MET A 67 38.24 57.63 67.10
CA MET A 67 38.11 59.07 66.90
C MET A 67 39.25 59.58 66.01
N ILE A 68 38.99 60.27 64.89
CA ILE A 68 39.85 61.37 64.40
C ILE A 68 38.97 62.48 63.78
N GLN A 69 38.79 63.53 64.58
CA GLN A 69 38.33 64.86 64.19
C GLN A 69 39.46 65.58 63.40
N PRO A 70 39.19 66.30 62.29
CA PRO A 70 40.13 67.27 61.77
C PRO A 70 40.08 68.52 62.65
N GLN A 71 41.13 68.63 63.45
CA GLN A 71 41.54 69.69 64.33
C GLN A 71 41.82 71.02 63.59
N ILE A 72 41.20 72.08 64.10
CA ILE A 72 41.35 73.49 63.72
C ILE A 72 42.67 74.00 64.30
N THR A 73 43.63 74.36 63.44
CA THR A 73 44.89 74.98 63.82
C THR A 73 44.74 76.50 63.96
N ALA A 74 45.17 77.01 65.11
CA ALA A 74 45.11 78.41 65.50
C ALA A 74 46.03 79.30 64.66
N VAL A 75 45.48 80.44 64.23
CA VAL A 75 46.21 81.52 63.55
C VAL A 75 47.00 82.31 64.59
N SER A 76 48.32 82.35 64.41
CA SER A 76 49.25 83.20 65.14
C SER A 76 48.92 84.69 64.88
N VAL A 77 48.61 85.43 65.93
CA VAL A 77 48.28 86.86 65.87
C VAL A 77 49.59 87.65 65.97
N ASN A 78 50.03 88.24 64.86
CA ASN A 78 51.20 89.11 64.85
C ASN A 78 50.80 90.51 65.33
N SER A 79 51.26 90.89 66.52
CA SER A 79 50.92 92.11 67.27
C SER A 79 51.50 93.41 66.69
N SER A 80 51.96 93.42 65.44
CA SER A 80 52.74 94.52 64.85
C SER A 80 52.10 95.15 63.59
N LEU A 81 50.80 94.98 63.36
CA LEU A 81 50.05 95.68 62.31
C LEU A 81 48.88 96.53 62.86
N LEU A 82 48.91 96.83 64.16
CA LEU A 82 48.01 97.74 64.89
C LEU A 82 48.35 99.22 64.64
N ALA A 83 48.43 99.61 63.37
CA ALA A 83 48.38 101.01 62.95
C ALA A 83 47.07 101.22 62.18
N PRO A 84 46.17 102.12 62.60
CA PRO A 84 45.02 102.47 61.78
C PRO A 84 45.54 103.17 60.52
N LEU A 85 45.63 102.42 59.41
CA LEU A 85 45.75 103.02 58.10
C LEU A 85 44.38 103.60 57.75
N ASN A 86 44.23 104.88 58.07
CA ASN A 86 43.13 105.73 57.65
C ASN A 86 43.18 105.89 56.13
N LEU A 87 42.62 104.92 55.41
CA LEU A 87 42.18 105.11 54.04
C LEU A 87 40.80 105.75 54.16
N GLU A 88 40.73 107.05 53.88
CA GLU A 88 39.47 107.72 53.57
C GLU A 88 38.84 107.02 52.36
N ILE A 89 38.06 105.98 52.63
CA ILE A 89 37.27 105.26 51.64
C ILE A 89 36.04 106.12 51.39
N ASP A 90 36.00 106.71 50.19
CA ASP A 90 34.90 107.49 49.64
C ASP A 90 33.51 106.96 50.09
N PRO A 91 32.67 107.79 50.75
CA PRO A 91 31.32 107.43 51.19
C PRO A 91 30.45 106.83 50.09
N ASN A 92 30.70 107.17 48.82
CA ASN A 92 29.98 106.59 47.68
C ASN A 92 30.36 105.12 47.40
N ILE A 93 31.61 104.71 47.63
CA ILE A 93 32.07 103.32 47.38
C ILE A 93 31.46 102.35 48.40
N HIS A 94 31.22 102.80 49.64
CA HIS A 94 30.61 101.93 50.65
C HIS A 94 29.13 101.68 50.35
N ILE A 95 28.40 102.70 49.92
CA ILE A 95 26.98 102.60 49.50
C ILE A 95 26.85 101.66 48.29
N VAL A 96 27.72 101.80 47.29
CA VAL A 96 27.75 100.91 46.11
C VAL A 96 28.07 99.47 46.49
N ARG A 97 29.08 99.22 47.35
CA ARG A 97 29.36 97.86 47.84
C ARG A 97 28.23 97.27 48.70
N THR A 98 27.55 98.07 49.51
CA THR A 98 26.38 97.59 50.27
C THR A 98 25.21 97.28 49.34
N HIS A 99 25.00 98.10 48.31
CA HIS A 99 23.96 97.87 47.31
C HIS A 99 24.27 96.63 46.45
N GLU A 100 25.50 96.47 45.97
CA GLU A 100 25.97 95.23 45.31
C GLU A 100 25.84 94.02 46.24
N LYS A 101 26.21 94.13 47.50
CA LYS A 101 26.06 93.04 48.47
C LYS A 101 24.61 92.64 48.66
N ASP A 102 23.68 93.60 48.69
CA ASP A 102 22.25 93.31 48.81
C ASP A 102 21.64 92.79 47.51
N GLN A 103 22.11 93.25 46.34
CA GLN A 103 21.77 92.64 45.05
C GLN A 103 22.30 91.20 44.94
N ILE A 104 23.53 90.95 45.39
CA ILE A 104 24.13 89.61 45.46
C ILE A 104 23.36 88.74 46.44
N LYS A 105 22.92 89.25 47.60
CA LYS A 105 22.02 88.50 48.51
C LYS A 105 20.67 88.20 47.86
N GLY A 106 20.09 89.16 47.13
CA GLY A 106 18.84 88.97 46.41
C GLY A 106 18.96 87.89 45.31
N LEU A 107 20.05 87.91 44.56
CA LEU A 107 20.40 86.88 43.58
C LEU A 107 20.69 85.54 44.26
N ASN A 108 21.42 85.53 45.38
CA ASN A 108 21.74 84.31 46.12
C ASN A 108 20.49 83.68 46.73
N ASN A 109 19.55 84.47 47.28
CA ASN A 109 18.24 83.97 47.71
C ASN A 109 17.42 83.40 46.55
N ARG A 110 17.50 84.02 45.35
CA ARG A 110 16.90 83.46 44.13
C ARG A 110 17.59 82.15 43.71
N PHE A 111 18.91 82.07 43.78
CA PHE A 111 19.65 80.83 43.50
C PHE A 111 19.35 79.73 44.52
N ALA A 112 19.25 80.06 45.80
CA ALA A 112 18.82 79.12 46.84
C ALA A 112 17.41 78.59 46.54
N SER A 113 16.47 79.48 46.18
CA SER A 113 15.12 79.05 45.78
C SER A 113 15.10 78.18 44.51
N PHE A 114 16.04 78.41 43.58
CA PHE A 114 16.17 77.61 42.36
C PHE A 114 16.81 76.25 42.66
N ILE A 115 17.81 76.19 43.55
CA ILE A 115 18.41 74.95 44.03
C ILE A 115 17.36 74.12 44.79
N ASP A 116 16.53 74.73 45.61
CA ASP A 116 15.44 74.05 46.30
C ASP A 116 14.40 73.52 45.30
N LYS A 117 14.10 74.29 44.24
CA LYS A 117 13.21 73.85 43.15
C LYS A 117 13.80 72.67 42.38
N VAL A 118 15.09 72.69 42.06
CA VAL A 118 15.79 71.60 41.37
C VAL A 118 15.83 70.36 42.26
N ARG A 119 16.18 70.49 43.55
CA ARG A 119 16.14 69.37 44.50
C ARG A 119 14.76 68.76 44.64
N PHE A 120 13.72 69.60 44.69
CA PHE A 120 12.34 69.14 44.72
C PHE A 120 11.97 68.38 43.45
N LEU A 121 12.36 68.88 42.26
CA LEU A 121 12.14 68.19 40.99
C LEU A 121 12.96 66.90 40.86
N GLU A 122 14.20 66.87 41.32
CA GLU A 122 15.03 65.66 41.38
C GLU A 122 14.40 64.61 42.30
N GLN A 123 13.90 65.03 43.47
CA GLN A 123 13.22 64.16 44.41
C GLN A 123 11.89 63.63 43.83
N GLN A 124 11.15 64.46 43.09
CA GLN A 124 9.97 64.02 42.35
C GLN A 124 10.32 63.04 41.24
N ASN A 125 11.35 63.32 40.44
CA ASN A 125 11.80 62.41 39.38
C ASN A 125 12.23 61.06 39.95
N LYS A 126 12.95 61.05 41.07
CA LYS A 126 13.33 59.81 41.76
C LYS A 126 12.11 59.04 42.30
N MET A 127 11.09 59.76 42.77
CA MET A 127 9.81 59.15 43.15
C MET A 127 9.07 58.58 41.93
N LEU A 128 9.08 59.27 40.81
CA LEU A 128 8.50 58.82 39.54
C LEU A 128 9.24 57.59 38.99
N GLU A 129 10.57 57.57 39.04
CA GLU A 129 11.40 56.43 38.63
C GLU A 129 11.13 55.20 39.49
N THR A 130 11.07 55.36 40.81
CA THR A 130 10.76 54.23 41.71
C THR A 130 9.33 53.73 41.50
N LYS A 131 8.36 54.64 41.31
CA LYS A 131 6.98 54.28 40.97
C LYS A 131 6.88 53.58 39.62
N TRP A 132 7.62 54.06 38.61
CA TRP A 132 7.72 53.43 37.29
C TRP A 132 8.31 52.03 37.38
N SER A 133 9.42 51.86 38.10
CA SER A 133 10.04 50.56 38.31
C SER A 133 9.07 49.57 39.00
N LEU A 134 8.34 50.03 40.02
CA LEU A 134 7.37 49.20 40.72
C LEU A 134 6.18 48.81 39.83
N LEU A 135 5.69 49.74 39.01
CA LEU A 135 4.60 49.49 38.04
C LEU A 135 5.04 48.54 36.92
N GLN A 136 6.28 48.66 36.45
CA GLN A 136 6.88 47.77 35.46
C GLN A 136 7.00 46.34 36.00
N ASP A 137 7.44 46.18 37.25
CA ASP A 137 7.55 44.88 37.92
C ASP A 137 6.16 44.26 38.18
N GLN A 138 5.18 45.06 38.61
CA GLN A 138 3.81 44.58 38.79
C GLN A 138 3.14 44.16 37.47
N THR A 139 3.39 44.90 36.38
CA THR A 139 2.86 44.58 35.05
C THR A 139 3.52 43.32 34.45
N THR A 140 4.72 42.96 34.91
CA THR A 140 5.44 41.74 34.49
C THR A 140 5.02 40.52 35.31
N THR A 141 3.74 40.39 35.67
CA THR A 141 3.19 39.09 36.06
C THR A 141 2.99 38.27 34.79
N ARG A 142 4.05 37.58 34.33
CA ARG A 142 3.95 36.64 33.20
C ARG A 142 2.97 35.54 33.55
N SER A 143 1.77 35.58 32.96
CA SER A 143 0.72 34.60 33.20
C SER A 143 1.17 33.21 32.73
N ASN A 144 1.08 32.21 33.61
CA ASN A 144 1.42 30.80 33.34
C ASN A 144 0.43 30.09 32.40
N ILE A 145 -0.34 30.86 31.62
CA ILE A 145 -1.44 30.38 30.79
C ILE A 145 -0.89 29.71 29.53
N ASP A 146 0.15 30.27 28.93
CA ASP A 146 0.79 29.69 27.74
C ASP A 146 1.38 28.32 28.03
N SER A 147 1.97 28.12 29.22
CA SER A 147 2.51 26.81 29.60
C SER A 147 1.41 25.78 29.86
N MET A 148 0.25 26.20 30.39
CA MET A 148 -0.92 25.34 30.58
C MET A 148 -1.53 24.92 29.25
N PHE A 149 -1.64 25.85 28.29
CA PHE A 149 -2.10 25.52 26.93
C PHE A 149 -1.10 24.62 26.21
N GLU A 150 0.19 24.88 26.33
CA GLU A 150 1.22 24.03 25.73
C GLU A 150 1.19 22.61 26.31
N ALA A 151 1.02 22.47 27.63
CA ALA A 151 0.84 21.17 28.28
C ALA A 151 -0.44 20.45 27.82
N TYR A 152 -1.55 21.18 27.65
CA TYR A 152 -2.80 20.63 27.14
C TYR A 152 -2.69 20.19 25.67
N ILE A 153 -2.04 21.00 24.82
CA ILE A 153 -1.74 20.67 23.42
C ILE A 153 -0.84 19.44 23.34
N ALA A 154 0.20 19.37 24.16
CA ALA A 154 1.10 18.21 24.24
C ALA A 154 0.36 16.94 24.65
N ASN A 155 -0.55 17.04 25.63
CA ASN A 155 -1.40 15.92 26.03
C ASN A 155 -2.35 15.47 24.91
N LEU A 156 -2.99 16.40 24.20
CA LEU A 156 -3.86 16.07 23.06
C LEU A 156 -3.08 15.41 21.91
N ARG A 157 -1.87 15.89 21.60
CA ARG A 157 -1.00 15.26 20.60
C ARG A 157 -0.65 13.83 21.00
N ARG A 158 -0.28 13.62 22.27
CA ARG A 158 0.01 12.27 22.78
C ARG A 158 -1.21 11.34 22.73
N GLN A 159 -2.42 11.85 22.97
CA GLN A 159 -3.65 11.07 22.81
C GLN A 159 -3.91 10.72 21.34
N LEU A 160 -3.68 11.67 20.42
CA LEU A 160 -3.80 11.43 18.98
C LEU A 160 -2.80 10.37 18.50
N ASP A 161 -1.55 10.44 18.96
CA ASP A 161 -0.53 9.43 18.65
C ASP A 161 -0.89 8.06 19.23
N GLY A 162 -1.43 8.04 20.46
CA GLY A 162 -1.93 6.81 21.09
C GLY A 162 -3.05 6.15 20.28
N LEU A 163 -4.06 6.94 19.89
CA LEU A 163 -5.16 6.49 19.03
C LEU A 163 -4.67 6.08 17.63
N GLY A 164 -3.69 6.78 17.08
CA GLY A 164 -3.05 6.45 15.81
C GLY A 164 -2.38 5.08 15.86
N ASN A 165 -1.63 4.80 16.92
CA ASN A 165 -1.00 3.49 17.14
C ASN A 165 -2.02 2.37 17.32
N GLU A 166 -3.10 2.62 18.07
CA GLU A 166 -4.19 1.65 18.25
C GLU A 166 -4.90 1.37 16.93
N LYS A 167 -5.16 2.39 16.11
CA LYS A 167 -5.72 2.23 14.77
C LYS A 167 -4.81 1.35 13.90
N VAL A 168 -3.51 1.61 13.88
CA VAL A 168 -2.55 0.81 13.09
C VAL A 168 -2.52 -0.65 13.57
N LYS A 169 -2.60 -0.87 14.90
CA LYS A 169 -2.68 -2.21 15.48
C LYS A 169 -3.96 -2.93 15.05
N LEU A 170 -5.12 -2.27 15.16
CA LEU A 170 -6.41 -2.83 14.75
C LEU A 170 -6.47 -3.11 13.25
N ASP A 171 -5.90 -2.23 12.41
CA ASP A 171 -5.78 -2.46 10.96
C ASP A 171 -4.90 -3.69 10.68
N GLY A 172 -3.86 -3.92 11.48
CA GLY A 172 -3.03 -5.12 11.40
C GLY A 172 -3.77 -6.40 11.78
N GLU A 173 -4.52 -6.37 12.89
CA GLU A 173 -5.36 -7.49 13.33
C GLU A 173 -6.47 -7.81 12.33
N LEU A 174 -7.11 -6.78 11.76
CA LEU A 174 -8.12 -6.92 10.72
C LEU A 174 -7.56 -7.58 9.47
N LYS A 175 -6.39 -7.15 8.98
CA LYS A 175 -5.71 -7.80 7.84
C LYS A 175 -5.34 -9.24 8.13
N ASN A 176 -4.87 -9.53 9.34
CA ASN A 176 -4.56 -10.90 9.75
C ASN A 176 -5.82 -11.78 9.77
N MET A 177 -6.93 -11.29 10.33
CA MET A 177 -8.21 -12.00 10.32
C MET A 177 -8.76 -12.19 8.90
N GLN A 178 -8.62 -11.18 8.02
CA GLN A 178 -8.98 -11.31 6.61
C GLN A 178 -8.16 -12.41 5.91
N GLY A 179 -6.84 -12.43 6.11
CA GLY A 179 -5.98 -13.49 5.57
C GLY A 179 -6.39 -14.88 6.08
N LEU A 180 -6.69 -15.00 7.37
CA LEU A 180 -7.16 -16.27 7.95
C LEU A 180 -8.50 -16.73 7.36
N VAL A 181 -9.43 -15.80 7.14
CA VAL A 181 -10.73 -16.09 6.51
C VAL A 181 -10.53 -16.53 5.05
N GLU A 182 -9.67 -15.86 4.29
CA GLU A 182 -9.33 -16.25 2.92
C GLU A 182 -8.66 -17.64 2.88
N ASP A 183 -7.74 -17.92 3.79
CA ASP A 183 -7.10 -19.23 3.92
C ASP A 183 -8.12 -20.34 4.24
N PHE A 184 -9.05 -20.09 5.16
CA PHE A 184 -10.12 -21.05 5.46
C PHE A 184 -11.05 -21.22 4.27
N LYS A 185 -11.45 -20.13 3.60
CA LYS A 185 -12.26 -20.19 2.39
C LYS A 185 -11.60 -21.05 1.32
N ARG A 186 -10.31 -20.84 1.07
CA ARG A 186 -9.52 -21.65 0.12
C ARG A 186 -9.49 -23.13 0.53
N LYS A 187 -9.26 -23.42 1.81
CA LYS A 187 -9.30 -24.80 2.32
C LYS A 187 -10.68 -25.44 2.14
N TYR A 188 -11.76 -24.70 2.35
CA TYR A 188 -13.12 -25.20 2.12
C TYR A 188 -13.38 -25.47 0.64
N GLU A 189 -12.95 -24.57 -0.25
CA GLU A 189 -13.05 -24.78 -1.71
C GLU A 189 -12.25 -26.01 -2.15
N ASP A 190 -11.02 -26.17 -1.65
CA ASP A 190 -10.19 -27.35 -1.92
C ASP A 190 -10.85 -28.64 -1.41
N GLU A 191 -11.46 -28.62 -0.23
CA GLU A 191 -12.15 -29.78 0.34
C GLU A 191 -13.43 -30.12 -0.42
N ILE A 192 -14.18 -29.12 -0.89
CA ILE A 192 -15.33 -29.33 -1.78
C ILE A 192 -14.89 -29.98 -3.09
N ASN A 193 -13.79 -29.50 -3.68
CA ASN A 193 -13.25 -30.06 -4.92
C ASN A 193 -12.77 -31.50 -4.72
N LYS A 194 -12.07 -31.80 -3.62
CA LYS A 194 -11.66 -33.18 -3.28
C LYS A 194 -12.86 -34.08 -3.05
N ARG A 195 -13.87 -33.62 -2.32
CA ARG A 195 -15.11 -34.37 -2.11
C ARG A 195 -15.82 -34.65 -3.42
N ALA A 196 -15.94 -33.67 -4.31
CA ALA A 196 -16.52 -33.85 -5.63
C ALA A 196 -15.72 -34.84 -6.48
N GLY A 197 -14.39 -34.80 -6.41
CA GLY A 197 -13.51 -35.79 -7.03
C GLY A 197 -13.78 -37.22 -6.52
N ALA A 198 -13.79 -37.40 -5.21
CA ALA A 198 -14.06 -38.69 -4.57
C ALA A 198 -15.49 -39.20 -4.84
N GLU A 199 -16.49 -38.30 -4.90
CA GLU A 199 -17.86 -38.64 -5.25
C GLU A 199 -17.99 -39.10 -6.70
N ASN A 200 -17.29 -38.43 -7.64
CA ASN A 200 -17.22 -38.88 -9.03
C ASN A 200 -16.54 -40.25 -9.15
N GLU A 201 -15.43 -40.48 -8.47
CA GLU A 201 -14.75 -41.79 -8.42
C GLU A 201 -15.68 -42.87 -7.84
N PHE A 202 -16.42 -42.56 -6.78
CA PHE A 202 -17.39 -43.48 -6.19
C PHE A 202 -18.52 -43.84 -7.18
N VAL A 203 -19.03 -42.87 -7.93
CA VAL A 203 -20.06 -43.10 -8.95
C VAL A 203 -19.52 -43.99 -10.08
N LEU A 204 -18.29 -43.76 -10.53
CA LEU A 204 -17.63 -44.61 -11.54
C LEU A 204 -17.43 -46.03 -11.01
N LEU A 205 -16.91 -46.17 -9.79
CA LEU A 205 -16.71 -47.48 -9.17
C LEU A 205 -18.03 -48.23 -9.00
N LYS A 206 -19.11 -47.53 -8.64
CA LYS A 206 -20.45 -48.12 -8.58
C LYS A 206 -20.90 -48.65 -9.94
N LYS A 207 -20.71 -47.88 -11.01
CA LYS A 207 -21.02 -48.32 -12.38
C LYS A 207 -20.22 -49.57 -12.76
N ASP A 208 -18.94 -49.61 -12.41
CA ASP A 208 -18.07 -50.76 -12.70
C ASP A 208 -18.48 -52.00 -11.89
N VAL A 209 -18.88 -51.82 -10.63
CA VAL A 209 -19.44 -52.89 -9.79
C VAL A 209 -20.76 -53.42 -10.37
N ASP A 210 -21.66 -52.53 -10.79
CA ASP A 210 -22.93 -52.92 -11.41
C ASP A 210 -22.68 -53.69 -12.73
N ALA A 211 -21.73 -53.23 -13.55
CA ALA A 211 -21.34 -53.92 -14.77
C ALA A 211 -20.71 -55.30 -14.50
N ALA A 212 -19.84 -55.40 -13.49
CA ALA A 212 -19.27 -56.68 -13.07
C ALA A 212 -20.34 -57.63 -12.53
N TYR A 213 -21.33 -57.12 -11.80
CA TYR A 213 -22.46 -57.91 -11.31
C TYR A 213 -23.33 -58.43 -12.46
N MET A 214 -23.64 -57.60 -13.46
CA MET A 214 -24.36 -58.05 -14.66
C MET A 214 -23.60 -59.15 -15.42
N ASN A 215 -22.29 -58.97 -15.62
CA ASN A 215 -21.45 -60.00 -16.24
C ASN A 215 -21.42 -61.29 -15.42
N LYS A 216 -21.35 -61.18 -14.09
CA LYS A 216 -21.39 -62.33 -13.19
C LYS A 216 -22.71 -63.10 -13.37
N VAL A 217 -23.85 -62.41 -13.34
CA VAL A 217 -25.17 -63.03 -13.51
C VAL A 217 -25.30 -63.68 -14.89
N GLU A 218 -24.80 -63.05 -15.95
CA GLU A 218 -24.79 -63.63 -17.30
C GLU A 218 -23.94 -64.91 -17.37
N LEU A 219 -22.77 -64.91 -16.73
CA LEU A 219 -21.89 -66.09 -16.66
C LEU A 219 -22.50 -67.21 -15.80
N GLU A 220 -23.15 -66.89 -14.68
CA GLU A 220 -23.89 -67.86 -13.86
C GLU A 220 -25.02 -68.50 -14.69
N ALA A 221 -25.82 -67.72 -15.41
CA ALA A 221 -26.87 -68.24 -16.28
C ALA A 221 -26.33 -69.14 -17.41
N ARG A 222 -25.18 -68.80 -17.99
CA ARG A 222 -24.50 -69.67 -18.98
C ARG A 222 -23.99 -70.96 -18.36
N ALA A 223 -23.44 -70.89 -17.15
CA ALA A 223 -22.97 -72.08 -16.43
C ALA A 223 -24.14 -73.02 -16.10
N ASP A 224 -25.27 -72.48 -15.63
CA ASP A 224 -26.50 -73.25 -15.36
C ASP A 224 -27.04 -73.88 -16.65
N ALA A 225 -27.10 -73.12 -17.76
CA ALA A 225 -27.54 -73.66 -19.05
C ALA A 225 -26.65 -74.81 -19.55
N LEU A 226 -25.33 -74.69 -19.42
CA LEU A 226 -24.39 -75.76 -19.77
C LEU A 226 -24.53 -76.97 -18.82
N GLN A 227 -24.81 -76.73 -17.54
CA GLN A 227 -25.05 -77.79 -16.56
C GLN A 227 -26.32 -78.58 -16.88
N ASP A 228 -27.39 -77.88 -17.29
CA ASP A 228 -28.63 -78.49 -17.76
C ASP A 228 -28.41 -79.30 -19.05
N GLU A 229 -27.62 -78.80 -20.00
CA GLU A 229 -27.25 -79.52 -21.21
C GLU A 229 -26.47 -80.81 -20.90
N ILE A 230 -25.50 -80.74 -19.98
CA ILE A 230 -24.76 -81.93 -19.50
C ILE A 230 -25.71 -82.94 -18.87
N ASN A 231 -26.64 -82.49 -18.03
CA ASN A 231 -27.60 -83.36 -17.37
C ASN A 231 -28.56 -84.01 -18.38
N PHE A 232 -29.02 -83.25 -19.38
CA PHE A 232 -29.83 -83.76 -20.48
C PHE A 232 -29.09 -84.84 -21.27
N LEU A 233 -27.84 -84.57 -21.70
CA LEU A 233 -27.03 -85.55 -22.44
C LEU A 233 -26.78 -86.82 -21.62
N ARG A 234 -26.51 -86.69 -20.31
CA ARG A 234 -26.40 -87.86 -19.41
C ARG A 234 -27.68 -88.67 -19.36
N ALA A 235 -28.84 -88.03 -19.23
CA ALA A 235 -30.13 -88.70 -19.20
C ALA A 235 -30.44 -89.41 -20.53
N VAL A 236 -30.12 -88.79 -21.67
CA VAL A 236 -30.25 -89.39 -23.00
C VAL A 236 -29.35 -90.61 -23.12
N TYR A 237 -28.06 -90.51 -22.79
CA TYR A 237 -27.15 -91.66 -22.87
C TYR A 237 -27.55 -92.80 -21.93
N GLU A 238 -28.07 -92.49 -20.75
CA GLU A 238 -28.58 -93.51 -19.84
C GLU A 238 -29.84 -94.20 -20.39
N ALA A 239 -30.70 -93.46 -21.08
CA ALA A 239 -31.87 -94.01 -21.77
C ALA A 239 -31.47 -94.88 -22.96
N GLU A 240 -30.55 -94.41 -23.82
CA GLU A 240 -30.02 -95.19 -24.93
C GLU A 240 -29.33 -96.47 -24.45
N LEU A 241 -28.54 -96.42 -23.37
CA LEU A 241 -27.93 -97.61 -22.78
C LEU A 241 -29.00 -98.59 -22.25
N ARG A 242 -30.07 -98.09 -21.62
CA ARG A 242 -31.20 -98.93 -21.20
C ARG A 242 -31.93 -99.55 -22.38
N GLU A 243 -32.14 -98.81 -23.45
CA GLU A 243 -32.77 -99.30 -24.68
C GLU A 243 -31.89 -100.36 -25.34
N LEU A 244 -30.59 -100.11 -25.53
CA LEU A 244 -29.66 -101.09 -26.09
C LEU A 244 -29.58 -102.36 -25.22
N GLN A 245 -29.58 -102.23 -23.89
CA GLN A 245 -29.70 -103.37 -22.99
C GLN A 245 -31.04 -104.11 -23.13
N GLY A 246 -32.13 -103.38 -23.37
CA GLY A 246 -33.44 -103.94 -23.69
C GLY A 246 -33.40 -104.71 -25.02
N GLN A 247 -32.90 -104.09 -26.09
CA GLN A 247 -32.73 -104.72 -27.40
C GLN A 247 -31.86 -105.97 -27.33
N ILE A 248 -30.78 -105.98 -26.54
CA ILE A 248 -29.94 -107.18 -26.32
C ILE A 248 -30.72 -108.29 -25.58
N LYS A 249 -31.58 -107.93 -24.63
CA LYS A 249 -32.46 -108.90 -23.92
C LYS A 249 -33.59 -109.41 -24.83
N ASP A 250 -34.14 -108.56 -25.67
CA ASP A 250 -35.25 -108.89 -26.57
C ASP A 250 -34.79 -109.67 -27.80
N THR A 251 -33.55 -109.44 -28.29
CA THR A 251 -32.94 -110.25 -29.35
C THR A 251 -32.43 -111.61 -28.87
N SER A 252 -32.38 -111.88 -27.56
CA SER A 252 -32.05 -113.21 -27.04
C SER A 252 -33.26 -114.17 -26.99
N VAL A 253 -34.39 -113.80 -27.62
CA VAL A 253 -35.54 -114.70 -27.81
C VAL A 253 -35.68 -114.94 -29.32
N VAL A 254 -35.13 -116.07 -29.77
CA VAL A 254 -35.44 -116.63 -31.08
C VAL A 254 -36.91 -117.06 -31.04
N VAL A 255 -37.78 -116.21 -31.58
CA VAL A 255 -39.20 -116.51 -31.78
C VAL A 255 -39.33 -117.17 -33.15
N GLU A 256 -39.45 -118.50 -33.15
CA GLU A 256 -40.03 -119.21 -34.29
C GLU A 256 -41.53 -118.94 -34.30
N MET A 257 -41.96 -118.07 -35.22
CA MET A 257 -43.35 -117.65 -35.35
C MET A 257 -44.07 -118.62 -36.30
N ASP A 258 -44.86 -119.55 -35.76
CA ASP A 258 -45.81 -120.34 -36.56
C ASP A 258 -47.03 -119.45 -36.86
N ASN A 259 -46.95 -118.77 -38.01
CA ASN A 259 -47.97 -117.87 -38.53
C ASN A 259 -48.97 -118.64 -39.38
N SER A 260 -49.96 -119.26 -38.75
CA SER A 260 -51.11 -119.89 -39.42
C SER A 260 -52.43 -119.24 -38.99
N ARG A 261 -52.54 -117.95 -39.25
CA ARG A 261 -53.83 -117.29 -39.42
C ARG A 261 -53.86 -116.66 -40.80
N ASN A 262 -54.95 -116.88 -41.52
CA ASN A 262 -55.24 -116.23 -42.79
C ASN A 262 -55.33 -114.71 -42.59
N LEU A 263 -54.18 -114.06 -42.66
CA LEU A 263 -54.06 -112.63 -42.76
C LEU A 263 -54.63 -112.22 -44.12
N ASP A 264 -55.59 -111.30 -44.10
CA ASP A 264 -56.05 -110.61 -45.30
C ASP A 264 -54.90 -109.74 -45.80
N MET A 265 -54.08 -110.35 -46.66
CA MET A 265 -52.86 -109.75 -47.19
C MET A 265 -53.16 -108.46 -47.95
N ASP A 266 -54.36 -108.34 -48.54
CA ASP A 266 -54.74 -107.16 -49.31
C ASP A 266 -55.04 -105.96 -48.40
N SER A 267 -55.72 -106.18 -47.27
CA SER A 267 -55.96 -105.14 -46.26
C SER A 267 -54.65 -104.64 -45.62
N ILE A 268 -53.74 -105.55 -45.29
CA ILE A 268 -52.45 -105.19 -44.66
C ILE A 268 -51.54 -104.46 -45.65
N VAL A 269 -51.49 -104.91 -46.91
CA VAL A 269 -50.71 -104.22 -47.95
C VAL A 269 -51.29 -102.83 -48.24
N ALA A 270 -52.62 -102.66 -48.20
CA ALA A 270 -53.26 -101.36 -48.34
C ALA A 270 -52.94 -100.42 -47.16
N GLU A 271 -53.00 -100.91 -45.92
CA GLU A 271 -52.67 -100.14 -44.72
C GLU A 271 -51.18 -99.76 -44.66
N VAL A 272 -50.29 -100.69 -45.02
CA VAL A 272 -48.85 -100.44 -45.11
C VAL A 272 -48.55 -99.40 -46.20
N ARG A 273 -49.21 -99.48 -47.37
CA ARG A 273 -49.08 -98.44 -48.41
C ARG A 273 -49.55 -97.08 -47.94
N ALA A 274 -50.70 -97.02 -47.25
CA ALA A 274 -51.22 -95.77 -46.69
C ALA A 274 -50.25 -95.18 -45.64
N GLN A 275 -49.69 -96.00 -44.76
CA GLN A 275 -48.67 -95.59 -43.78
C GLN A 275 -47.40 -95.04 -44.45
N TYR A 276 -46.90 -95.70 -45.50
CA TYR A 276 -45.73 -95.20 -46.24
C TYR A 276 -46.02 -93.89 -46.97
N GLU A 277 -47.22 -93.74 -47.55
CA GLU A 277 -47.65 -92.50 -48.18
C GLU A 277 -47.78 -91.36 -47.16
N ASP A 278 -48.31 -91.65 -45.98
CA ASP A 278 -48.41 -90.70 -44.87
C ASP A 278 -47.05 -90.27 -44.31
N ILE A 279 -46.13 -91.22 -44.14
CA ILE A 279 -44.76 -90.96 -43.68
C ILE A 279 -43.99 -90.15 -44.74
N ALA A 280 -44.13 -90.49 -46.02
CA ALA A 280 -43.53 -89.73 -47.11
C ALA A 280 -44.08 -88.29 -47.18
N ASN A 281 -45.40 -88.12 -46.99
CA ASN A 281 -46.03 -86.81 -46.95
C ASN A 281 -45.61 -85.98 -45.72
N ARG A 282 -45.53 -86.60 -44.54
CA ARG A 282 -45.00 -85.94 -43.32
C ARG A 282 -43.54 -85.54 -43.47
N SER A 283 -42.70 -86.44 -43.97
CA SER A 283 -41.28 -86.14 -44.21
C SER A 283 -41.10 -84.99 -45.22
N ARG A 284 -41.92 -84.96 -46.28
CA ARG A 284 -41.92 -83.86 -47.24
C ARG A 284 -42.39 -82.55 -46.61
N ALA A 285 -43.48 -82.57 -45.85
CA ALA A 285 -44.01 -81.38 -45.19
C ALA A 285 -43.04 -80.83 -44.12
N GLU A 286 -42.38 -81.70 -43.37
CA GLU A 286 -41.35 -81.34 -42.39
C GLU A 286 -40.13 -80.74 -43.07
N ALA A 287 -39.65 -81.32 -44.17
CA ALA A 287 -38.55 -80.77 -44.94
C ALA A 287 -38.90 -79.40 -45.54
N GLU A 288 -40.09 -79.25 -46.14
CA GLU A 288 -40.58 -77.97 -46.68
C GLU A 288 -40.77 -76.92 -45.56
N GLY A 289 -41.29 -77.33 -44.39
CA GLY A 289 -41.42 -76.48 -43.21
C GLY A 289 -40.06 -76.01 -42.68
N TRP A 290 -39.10 -76.93 -42.58
CA TRP A 290 -37.74 -76.63 -42.14
C TRP A 290 -37.04 -75.66 -43.09
N TYR A 291 -37.16 -75.85 -44.41
CA TYR A 291 -36.61 -74.92 -45.41
C TYR A 291 -37.28 -73.54 -45.36
N LYS A 292 -38.60 -73.49 -45.18
CA LYS A 292 -39.32 -72.21 -45.00
C LYS A 292 -38.85 -71.48 -43.75
N GLN A 293 -38.76 -72.16 -42.61
CA GLN A 293 -38.28 -71.57 -41.37
C GLN A 293 -36.85 -71.05 -41.54
N LYS A 294 -35.94 -71.83 -42.14
CA LYS A 294 -34.57 -71.39 -42.39
C LYS A 294 -34.48 -70.20 -43.33
N TYR A 295 -35.34 -70.14 -44.35
CA TYR A 295 -35.42 -69.00 -45.24
C TYR A 295 -35.93 -67.75 -44.52
N GLU A 296 -36.95 -67.89 -43.67
CA GLU A 296 -37.53 -66.79 -42.89
C GLU A 296 -36.57 -66.27 -41.80
N GLU A 297 -35.83 -67.15 -41.12
CA GLU A 297 -34.74 -66.79 -40.21
C GLU A 297 -33.61 -66.04 -40.94
N MET A 298 -33.21 -66.52 -42.11
CA MET A 298 -32.19 -65.85 -42.93
C MET A 298 -32.69 -64.48 -43.45
N GLN A 299 -33.96 -64.39 -43.84
CA GLN A 299 -34.56 -63.14 -44.32
C GLN A 299 -34.73 -62.12 -43.19
N SER A 300 -35.17 -62.53 -42.01
CA SER A 300 -35.30 -61.67 -40.83
C SER A 300 -33.95 -61.19 -40.32
N SER A 301 -32.95 -62.06 -40.23
CA SER A 301 -31.59 -61.67 -39.86
C SER A 301 -30.96 -60.73 -40.90
N ALA A 302 -31.14 -60.98 -42.20
CA ALA A 302 -30.71 -60.05 -43.25
C ALA A 302 -31.41 -58.68 -43.15
N GLY A 303 -32.70 -58.66 -42.78
CA GLY A 303 -33.45 -57.43 -42.50
C GLY A 303 -32.86 -56.66 -41.32
N GLN A 304 -32.60 -57.33 -40.20
CA GLN A 304 -31.97 -56.73 -39.01
C GLN A 304 -30.59 -56.14 -39.33
N TYR A 305 -29.73 -56.88 -40.03
CA TYR A 305 -28.43 -56.35 -40.45
C TYR A 305 -28.55 -55.12 -41.36
N GLY A 306 -29.57 -55.08 -42.22
CA GLY A 306 -29.87 -53.91 -43.06
C GLY A 306 -30.32 -52.70 -42.24
N ASP A 307 -31.17 -52.92 -41.24
CA ASP A 307 -31.66 -51.88 -40.33
C ASP A 307 -30.55 -51.37 -39.40
N ASP A 308 -29.71 -52.25 -38.85
CA ASP A 308 -28.54 -51.89 -38.04
C ASP A 308 -27.52 -51.09 -38.86
N LEU A 309 -27.25 -51.49 -40.11
CA LEU A 309 -26.39 -50.73 -41.01
C LEU A 309 -26.97 -49.34 -41.32
N ARG A 310 -28.30 -49.23 -41.44
CA ARG A 310 -28.97 -47.96 -41.65
C ARG A 310 -28.91 -47.08 -40.41
N SER A 311 -29.11 -47.66 -39.22
CA SER A 311 -29.03 -46.99 -37.93
C SER A 311 -27.62 -46.44 -37.66
N THR A 312 -26.60 -47.28 -37.82
CA THR A 312 -25.19 -46.86 -37.69
C THR A 312 -24.82 -45.79 -38.70
N LYS A 313 -25.31 -45.88 -39.95
CA LYS A 313 -25.11 -44.82 -40.95
C LYS A 313 -25.76 -43.50 -40.55
N THR A 314 -26.95 -43.52 -39.94
CA THR A 314 -27.59 -42.30 -39.42
C THR A 314 -26.83 -41.71 -38.25
N GLU A 315 -26.36 -42.54 -37.31
CA GLU A 315 -25.54 -42.10 -36.18
C GLU A 315 -24.21 -41.48 -36.65
N ILE A 316 -23.53 -42.10 -37.61
CA ILE A 316 -22.32 -41.53 -38.23
C ILE A 316 -22.62 -40.17 -38.86
N ALA A 317 -23.76 -40.00 -39.54
CA ALA A 317 -24.14 -38.72 -40.12
C ALA A 317 -24.43 -37.64 -39.06
N GLU A 318 -25.02 -38.03 -37.93
CA GLU A 318 -25.27 -37.13 -36.80
C GLU A 318 -23.98 -36.73 -36.08
N LEU A 319 -23.08 -37.68 -35.81
CA LEU A 319 -21.75 -37.42 -35.26
C LEU A 319 -20.96 -36.49 -36.18
N ASN A 320 -20.99 -36.71 -37.49
CA ASN A 320 -20.35 -35.81 -38.45
C ASN A 320 -20.94 -34.38 -38.41
N ARG A 321 -22.27 -34.23 -38.25
CA ARG A 321 -22.89 -32.90 -38.06
C ARG A 321 -22.46 -32.26 -36.75
N MET A 322 -22.33 -33.04 -35.67
CA MET A 322 -21.86 -32.56 -34.38
C MET A 322 -20.40 -32.10 -34.46
N ILE A 323 -19.54 -32.88 -35.10
CA ILE A 323 -18.13 -32.51 -35.35
C ILE A 323 -18.06 -31.19 -36.11
N ALA A 324 -18.82 -31.03 -37.20
CA ALA A 324 -18.83 -29.79 -37.97
C ALA A 324 -19.32 -28.58 -37.14
N ARG A 325 -20.32 -28.77 -36.27
CA ARG A 325 -20.80 -27.72 -35.36
C ARG A 325 -19.71 -27.32 -34.35
N LEU A 326 -19.08 -28.30 -33.71
CA LEU A 326 -18.01 -28.06 -32.74
C LEU A 326 -16.79 -27.39 -33.40
N GLN A 327 -16.43 -27.78 -34.63
CA GLN A 327 -15.37 -27.13 -35.39
C GLN A 327 -15.69 -25.66 -35.67
N ASN A 328 -16.93 -25.33 -36.06
CA ASN A 328 -17.35 -23.94 -36.25
C ASN A 328 -17.34 -23.15 -34.95
N GLU A 329 -17.73 -23.76 -33.82
CA GLU A 329 -17.68 -23.13 -32.51
C GLU A 329 -16.24 -22.85 -32.06
N ILE A 330 -15.33 -23.81 -32.28
CA ILE A 330 -13.89 -23.63 -32.05
C ILE A 330 -13.35 -22.46 -32.89
N GLU A 331 -13.73 -22.38 -34.17
CA GLU A 331 -13.26 -21.31 -35.05
C GLU A 331 -13.84 -19.94 -34.64
N ALA A 332 -15.10 -19.90 -34.22
CA ALA A 332 -15.73 -18.69 -33.70
C ALA A 332 -15.04 -18.20 -32.41
N VAL A 333 -14.74 -19.10 -31.46
CA VAL A 333 -14.04 -18.77 -30.21
C VAL A 333 -12.59 -18.35 -30.50
N LYS A 334 -11.90 -19.00 -31.43
CA LYS A 334 -10.57 -18.54 -31.89
C LYS A 334 -10.64 -17.13 -32.47
N GLY A 335 -11.62 -16.84 -33.31
CA GLY A 335 -11.84 -15.49 -33.85
C GLY A 335 -12.09 -14.46 -32.75
N GLN A 336 -12.89 -14.81 -31.74
CA GLN A 336 -13.11 -13.94 -30.57
C GLN A 336 -11.82 -13.71 -29.78
N ARG A 337 -11.00 -14.75 -29.56
CA ARG A 337 -9.70 -14.62 -28.88
C ARG A 337 -8.78 -13.65 -29.63
N VAL A 338 -8.63 -13.79 -30.95
CA VAL A 338 -7.79 -12.87 -31.74
C VAL A 338 -8.31 -11.44 -31.66
N ASN A 339 -9.63 -11.25 -31.73
CA ASN A 339 -10.23 -9.91 -31.60
C ASN A 339 -9.99 -9.29 -30.20
N LEU A 340 -10.09 -10.08 -29.14
CA LEU A 340 -9.78 -9.62 -27.77
C LEU A 340 -8.29 -9.32 -27.61
N GLU A 341 -7.40 -10.15 -28.15
CA GLU A 341 -5.96 -9.89 -28.15
C GLU A 341 -5.60 -8.60 -28.90
N SER A 342 -6.26 -8.32 -30.03
CA SER A 342 -6.11 -7.05 -30.74
C SER A 342 -6.59 -5.86 -29.91
N GLN A 343 -7.73 -5.97 -29.23
CA GLN A 343 -8.25 -4.91 -28.36
C GLN A 343 -7.35 -4.66 -27.15
N ILE A 344 -6.76 -5.71 -26.57
CA ILE A 344 -5.79 -5.59 -25.49
C ILE A 344 -4.55 -4.85 -25.99
N ALA A 345 -3.99 -5.26 -27.13
CA ALA A 345 -2.83 -4.59 -27.73
C ALA A 345 -3.08 -3.11 -28.02
N GLU A 346 -4.25 -2.75 -28.59
CA GLU A 346 -4.63 -1.36 -28.83
C GLU A 346 -4.84 -0.56 -27.53
N ALA A 347 -5.37 -1.18 -26.48
CA ALA A 347 -5.54 -0.55 -25.17
C ALA A 347 -4.19 -0.32 -24.49
N GLU A 348 -3.28 -1.30 -24.57
CA GLU A 348 -1.90 -1.19 -24.07
C GLU A 348 -1.13 -0.09 -24.81
N GLU A 349 -1.17 -0.04 -26.14
CA GLU A 349 -0.50 1.01 -26.93
C GLU A 349 -1.04 2.40 -26.57
N ARG A 350 -2.37 2.55 -26.50
CA ARG A 350 -3.01 3.82 -26.11
C ARG A 350 -2.64 4.22 -24.68
N GLY A 351 -2.56 3.26 -23.76
CA GLY A 351 -2.10 3.48 -22.39
C GLY A 351 -0.64 3.91 -22.33
N GLU A 352 0.24 3.27 -23.10
CA GLU A 352 1.66 3.60 -23.17
C GLU A 352 1.88 5.02 -23.72
N LEU A 353 1.14 5.40 -24.77
CA LEU A 353 1.17 6.76 -25.32
C LEU A 353 0.72 7.81 -24.29
N ALA A 354 -0.36 7.55 -23.55
CA ALA A 354 -0.83 8.45 -22.50
C ALA A 354 0.21 8.62 -21.38
N VAL A 355 0.89 7.54 -20.97
CA VAL A 355 1.97 7.60 -19.97
C VAL A 355 3.19 8.36 -20.52
N LYS A 356 3.55 8.15 -21.79
CA LYS A 356 4.64 8.90 -22.44
C LYS A 356 4.34 10.40 -22.48
N ASP A 357 3.12 10.80 -22.83
CA ASP A 357 2.68 12.19 -22.84
C ASP A 357 2.68 12.81 -21.44
N ALA A 358 2.14 12.12 -20.44
CA ALA A 358 2.19 12.57 -19.04
C ALA A 358 3.63 12.75 -18.55
N LYS A 359 4.54 11.82 -18.88
CA LYS A 359 5.97 11.93 -18.55
C LYS A 359 6.66 13.10 -19.25
N LEU A 360 6.30 13.41 -20.49
CA LEU A 360 6.78 14.59 -21.20
C LEU A 360 6.28 15.85 -20.49
N ARG A 361 5.00 15.90 -20.14
CA ARG A 361 4.41 17.05 -19.45
C ARG A 361 5.04 17.30 -18.08
N ILE A 362 5.35 16.25 -17.32
CA ILE A 362 6.07 16.36 -16.04
C ILE A 362 7.45 16.98 -16.29
N ARG A 363 8.21 16.48 -17.26
CA ARG A 363 9.53 17.04 -17.60
C ARG A 363 9.47 18.51 -17.99
N ASP A 364 8.50 18.91 -18.83
CA ASP A 364 8.32 20.31 -19.20
C ASP A 364 8.03 21.21 -17.99
N LEU A 365 7.24 20.71 -17.03
CA LEU A 365 6.94 21.43 -15.78
C LEU A 365 8.16 21.50 -14.85
N GLU A 366 8.96 20.45 -14.76
CA GLU A 366 10.21 20.43 -14.01
C GLU A 366 11.21 21.44 -14.59
N ASP A 367 11.36 21.47 -15.92
CA ASP A 367 12.20 22.44 -16.62
C ASP A 367 11.72 23.87 -16.41
N ALA A 368 10.40 24.12 -16.50
CA ALA A 368 9.82 25.42 -16.22
C ALA A 368 10.06 25.86 -14.76
N LEU A 369 9.92 24.94 -13.80
CA LEU A 369 10.22 25.19 -12.40
C LEU A 369 11.70 25.52 -12.19
N GLN A 370 12.61 24.83 -12.87
CA GLN A 370 14.04 25.09 -12.79
C GLN A 370 14.41 26.45 -13.37
N ARG A 371 13.82 26.83 -14.51
CA ARG A 371 13.97 28.18 -15.08
C ARG A 371 13.46 29.25 -14.12
N ALA A 372 12.27 29.06 -13.54
CA ALA A 372 11.72 30.00 -12.57
C ALA A 372 12.59 30.15 -11.31
N LYS A 373 13.19 29.06 -10.81
CA LYS A 373 14.16 29.10 -9.70
C LYS A 373 15.42 29.89 -10.08
N GLN A 374 15.93 29.71 -11.30
CA GLN A 374 17.09 30.46 -11.80
C GLN A 374 16.78 31.95 -11.93
N ASP A 375 15.60 32.30 -12.45
CA ASP A 375 15.14 33.68 -12.55
C ASP A 375 14.97 34.33 -11.18
N MET A 376 14.37 33.62 -10.21
CA MET A 376 14.27 34.08 -8.82
C MET A 376 15.66 34.35 -8.24
N ALA A 377 16.61 33.42 -8.43
CA ALA A 377 17.98 33.58 -7.95
C ALA A 377 18.70 34.78 -8.62
N ARG A 378 18.42 35.04 -9.90
CA ARG A 378 18.92 36.22 -10.61
C ARG A 378 18.33 37.51 -10.03
N GLN A 379 17.01 37.57 -9.84
CA GLN A 379 16.35 38.74 -9.24
C GLN A 379 16.92 39.06 -7.85
N VAL A 380 17.13 38.04 -7.01
CA VAL A 380 17.73 38.25 -5.67
C VAL A 380 19.13 38.86 -5.77
N ARG A 381 19.96 38.44 -6.74
CA ARG A 381 21.27 39.06 -6.97
C ARG A 381 21.14 40.51 -7.43
N GLU A 382 20.28 40.78 -8.41
CA GLU A 382 20.02 42.15 -8.90
C GLU A 382 19.50 43.07 -7.77
N TYR A 383 18.63 42.57 -6.89
CA TYR A 383 18.17 43.31 -5.71
C TYR A 383 19.29 43.58 -4.70
N GLN A 384 20.18 42.60 -4.47
CA GLN A 384 21.32 42.79 -3.58
C GLN A 384 22.31 43.82 -4.14
N GLU A 385 22.58 43.78 -5.44
CA GLU A 385 23.41 44.79 -6.12
C GLU A 385 22.80 46.19 -6.02
N LEU A 386 21.49 46.32 -6.25
CA LEU A 386 20.78 47.58 -6.10
C LEU A 386 20.81 48.09 -4.65
N MET A 387 20.65 47.21 -3.67
CA MET A 387 20.79 47.53 -2.26
C MET A 387 22.20 48.06 -1.95
N ASN A 388 23.24 47.41 -2.48
CA ASN A 388 24.62 47.86 -2.28
C ASN A 388 24.84 49.26 -2.88
N VAL A 389 24.31 49.54 -4.07
CA VAL A 389 24.34 50.88 -4.68
C VAL A 389 23.60 51.90 -3.80
N LYS A 390 22.43 51.55 -3.27
CA LYS A 390 21.66 52.42 -2.37
C LYS A 390 22.45 52.75 -1.10
N LEU A 391 23.11 51.76 -0.49
CA LEU A 391 23.96 51.98 0.68
C LEU A 391 25.16 52.87 0.37
N ALA A 392 25.79 52.70 -0.81
CA ALA A 392 26.86 53.58 -1.25
C ALA A 392 26.36 55.04 -1.41
N LEU A 393 25.20 55.23 -2.04
CA LEU A 393 24.57 56.55 -2.17
C LEU A 393 24.19 57.17 -0.82
N ASP A 394 23.69 56.38 0.14
CA ASP A 394 23.41 56.90 1.50
C ASP A 394 24.69 57.38 2.19
N ILE A 395 25.80 56.66 2.01
CA ILE A 395 27.11 57.05 2.54
C ILE A 395 27.55 58.35 1.87
N GLU A 396 27.43 58.49 0.55
CA GLU A 396 27.72 59.74 -0.17
C GLU A 396 26.86 60.90 0.33
N ILE A 397 25.57 60.71 0.52
CA ILE A 397 24.68 61.75 1.07
C ILE A 397 25.11 62.12 2.50
N ALA A 398 25.47 61.14 3.33
CA ALA A 398 25.95 61.37 4.69
C ALA A 398 27.29 62.14 4.70
N THR A 399 28.21 61.82 3.79
CA THR A 399 29.48 62.54 3.67
C THR A 399 29.27 63.96 3.14
N TYR A 400 28.39 64.16 2.15
CA TYR A 400 28.00 65.49 1.67
C TYR A 400 27.35 66.32 2.79
N ARG A 401 26.43 65.74 3.59
CA ARG A 401 25.83 66.42 4.75
C ARG A 401 26.89 66.81 5.77
N LYS A 402 27.81 65.91 6.13
CA LYS A 402 28.89 66.20 7.08
C LYS A 402 29.87 67.28 6.59
N LEU A 403 30.14 67.32 5.28
CA LEU A 403 30.93 68.39 4.68
C LEU A 403 30.21 69.73 4.72
N LEU A 404 28.90 69.76 4.46
CA LEU A 404 28.09 70.96 4.62
C LEU A 404 28.04 71.42 6.09
N GLU A 405 27.77 70.52 7.03
CA GLU A 405 27.79 70.81 8.47
C GLU A 405 29.17 71.34 8.91
N GLY A 406 30.26 70.76 8.41
CA GLY A 406 31.62 71.25 8.69
C GLY A 406 31.93 72.62 8.08
N GLU A 407 31.34 72.97 6.93
CA GLU A 407 31.45 74.31 6.35
C GLU A 407 30.58 75.33 7.09
N GLU A 408 29.38 74.95 7.50
CA GLU A 408 28.52 75.75 8.38
C GLU A 408 29.20 76.00 9.73
N ASP A 409 29.85 75.00 10.33
CA ASP A 409 30.66 75.16 11.54
C ASP A 409 31.84 76.12 11.31
N ARG A 410 32.54 76.05 10.17
CA ARG A 410 33.63 77.00 9.82
C ARG A 410 33.13 78.43 9.64
N ILE A 411 31.93 78.62 9.09
CA ILE A 411 31.30 79.93 8.89
C ILE A 411 30.74 80.46 10.23
N SER A 412 30.17 79.60 11.06
CA SER A 412 29.55 79.95 12.35
C SER A 412 30.59 80.15 13.47
N SER A 413 31.76 79.48 13.40
CA SER A 413 32.81 79.56 14.42
C SER A 413 33.88 80.62 14.16
N GLY A 414 33.77 81.45 13.12
CA GLY A 414 34.75 82.49 12.81
C GLY A 414 36.16 81.96 12.55
N GLY A 415 36.36 81.30 11.40
CA GLY A 415 37.65 81.22 10.71
C GLY A 415 38.91 80.97 11.55
N ALA A 416 39.05 79.80 12.16
CA ALA A 416 40.34 79.30 12.65
C ALA A 416 41.01 78.41 11.59
N THR A 417 42.29 78.69 11.33
CA THR A 417 43.16 78.12 10.31
C THR A 417 43.40 76.62 10.46
N ALA A 418 43.17 75.87 9.38
CA ALA A 418 43.49 74.44 9.30
C ALA A 418 44.98 74.22 8.97
N THR A 419 45.76 73.70 9.94
CA THR A 419 47.08 73.10 9.68
C THR A 419 46.93 71.71 9.07
N VAL A 420 47.23 71.59 7.78
CA VAL A 420 47.32 70.32 7.04
C VAL A 420 48.67 69.65 7.37
N ARG A 421 48.65 68.56 8.15
CA ARG A 421 49.77 67.62 8.24
C ARG A 421 49.60 66.54 7.17
N MET A 422 50.36 66.65 6.09
CA MET A 422 50.60 65.54 5.16
C MET A 422 51.53 64.53 5.82
N GLN A 423 51.05 63.31 6.05
CA GLN A 423 51.90 62.17 6.37
C GLN A 423 51.80 61.17 5.21
N GLN A 424 52.86 61.10 4.41
CA GLN A 424 53.06 60.04 3.43
C GLN A 424 53.26 58.71 4.17
N SER A 425 52.31 57.79 4.03
CA SER A 425 52.52 56.38 4.33
C SER A 425 52.64 55.61 3.01
N SER A 426 53.88 55.21 2.70
CA SER A 426 54.23 54.30 1.61
C SER A 426 53.55 52.94 1.81
N ALA A 427 52.64 52.58 0.91
CA ALA A 427 52.09 51.24 0.84
C ALA A 427 53.18 50.28 0.31
N GLY A 428 53.67 49.41 1.20
CA GLY A 428 54.52 48.28 0.83
C GLY A 428 53.68 47.24 0.08
N LEU A 429 54.09 46.93 -1.14
CA LEU A 429 53.66 45.73 -1.85
C LEU A 429 54.21 44.51 -1.12
N GLN A 430 53.35 43.72 -0.49
CA GLN A 430 53.65 42.35 -0.13
C GLN A 430 52.96 41.42 -1.12
N ASN A 431 53.79 40.92 -2.03
CA ASN A 431 53.54 39.77 -2.87
C ASN A 431 53.39 38.55 -1.95
N SER A 432 52.22 37.91 -1.95
CA SER A 432 52.03 36.59 -1.37
C SER A 432 51.25 35.75 -2.36
N SER A 433 52.04 35.07 -3.19
CA SER A 433 51.70 33.89 -3.95
C SER A 433 50.94 32.89 -3.08
N MET A 434 49.72 32.53 -3.46
CA MET A 434 49.12 31.28 -3.01
C MET A 434 48.64 30.48 -4.22
N SER A 435 49.46 29.47 -4.47
CA SER A 435 49.33 28.35 -5.39
C SER A 435 47.91 27.78 -5.44
N GLY A 436 47.41 27.63 -6.66
CA GLY A 436 46.32 26.72 -6.94
C GLY A 436 46.77 25.28 -6.69
N VAL A 437 46.03 24.58 -5.83
CA VAL A 437 46.15 23.13 -5.64
C VAL A 437 44.78 22.54 -5.95
N TYR A 438 44.61 22.15 -7.22
CA TYR A 438 43.68 21.08 -7.59
C TYR A 438 44.44 19.77 -7.40
N GLY A 439 44.26 19.14 -6.24
CA GLY A 439 44.73 17.79 -5.96
C GLY A 439 43.59 16.79 -6.18
N GLY A 440 43.76 15.88 -7.14
CA GLY A 440 42.87 14.76 -7.36
C GLY A 440 43.31 13.48 -6.64
N GLY A 441 42.35 12.55 -6.48
CA GLY A 441 42.54 11.14 -6.13
C GLY A 441 42.76 10.86 -4.64
N TYR A 442 42.37 9.74 -4.02
CA TYR A 442 41.91 8.39 -4.43
C TYR A 442 41.24 7.80 -3.16
N GLY A 443 40.17 7.00 -3.23
CA GLY A 443 40.29 5.55 -3.12
C GLY A 443 39.99 4.95 -1.72
N SER A 444 38.86 4.26 -1.62
CA SER A 444 38.64 2.95 -0.96
C SER A 444 38.66 2.74 0.57
N SER A 445 37.52 2.21 1.05
CA SER A 445 37.31 1.09 1.98
C SER A 445 37.65 1.18 3.49
N GLY A 446 36.60 0.96 4.29
CA GLY A 446 36.60 -0.01 5.39
C GLY A 446 36.92 0.49 6.79
N TYR A 447 35.95 0.46 7.71
CA TYR A 447 35.98 -0.41 8.92
C TYR A 447 34.70 -0.26 9.76
N SER A 448 34.04 -1.40 9.95
CA SER A 448 33.34 -1.93 11.14
C SER A 448 33.29 -1.07 12.42
N GLY A 449 32.09 -1.06 13.04
CA GLY A 449 31.90 -0.81 14.49
C GLY A 449 30.48 -1.18 14.92
N GLY A 450 30.32 -2.38 15.50
CA GLY A 450 29.03 -2.90 15.97
C GLY A 450 28.74 -2.64 17.44
N TYR A 451 27.44 -2.62 17.77
CA TYR A 451 26.79 -2.91 19.05
C TYR A 451 25.37 -3.36 18.65
N GLY A 452 24.78 -4.50 19.03
CA GLY A 452 24.88 -5.25 20.28
C GLY A 452 23.55 -5.08 21.04
N GLY A 453 22.59 -5.98 20.84
CA GLY A 453 21.31 -5.99 21.58
C GLY A 453 20.34 -7.05 21.06
N GLY A 454 20.41 -8.25 21.63
CA GLY A 454 19.45 -9.34 21.37
C GLY A 454 18.19 -9.25 22.23
N TYR A 455 17.15 -10.02 21.87
CA TYR A 455 16.51 -11.10 22.65
C TYR A 455 15.18 -11.55 21.99
N GLY A 456 15.01 -12.88 21.86
CA GLY A 456 13.73 -13.59 21.72
C GLY A 456 13.23 -13.72 20.28
N GLY A 457 13.09 -14.89 19.65
CA GLY A 457 12.80 -16.23 20.16
C GLY A 457 11.55 -16.73 19.42
N GLY A 458 11.72 -17.53 18.37
CA GLY A 458 10.61 -18.01 17.55
C GLY A 458 11.06 -19.04 16.51
N GLN A 459 10.78 -20.29 16.82
CA GLN A 459 11.18 -21.52 16.14
C GLN A 459 10.45 -21.70 14.79
N GLY A 460 11.16 -22.11 13.76
CA GLY A 460 10.59 -22.44 12.44
C GLY A 460 11.52 -23.35 11.65
N THR A 461 11.40 -24.66 11.89
CA THR A 461 12.15 -25.71 11.21
C THR A 461 11.71 -25.79 9.75
N ILE A 462 12.59 -25.45 8.81
CA ILE A 462 12.37 -25.68 7.38
C ILE A 462 13.19 -26.91 6.96
N THR A 463 12.50 -28.01 6.72
CA THR A 463 13.05 -29.21 6.05
C THR A 463 13.37 -28.85 4.60
N LYS A 464 14.65 -28.70 4.26
CA LYS A 464 15.10 -28.61 2.87
C LYS A 464 15.39 -30.02 2.37
N THR A 465 14.53 -30.52 1.48
CA THR A 465 14.78 -31.74 0.72
C THR A 465 15.76 -31.41 -0.41
N SER A 466 17.02 -31.83 -0.27
CA SER A 466 18.02 -31.78 -1.32
C SER A 466 18.03 -33.11 -2.08
N THR A 467 17.51 -33.12 -3.31
CA THR A 467 17.67 -34.22 -4.27
C THR A 467 19.09 -34.22 -4.81
N SER A 468 19.91 -35.16 -4.37
CA SER A 468 21.21 -35.49 -4.98
C SER A 468 21.02 -36.60 -6.02
N SER A 469 21.27 -36.29 -7.28
CA SER A 469 21.34 -37.26 -8.38
C SER A 469 22.67 -38.02 -8.32
N THR A 470 22.65 -39.27 -7.89
CA THR A 470 23.78 -40.21 -8.03
C THR A 470 23.56 -41.09 -9.25
N SER A 471 24.40 -40.94 -10.28
CA SER A 471 24.52 -41.91 -11.36
C SER A 471 25.39 -43.08 -10.89
N SER A 472 24.89 -44.30 -11.06
CA SER A 472 25.64 -45.53 -10.84
C SER A 472 25.42 -46.45 -12.05
N SER A 473 26.48 -46.62 -12.81
CA SER A 473 26.61 -47.65 -13.85
C SER A 473 27.11 -48.96 -13.22
N ARG A 474 26.79 -50.08 -13.90
CA ARG A 474 27.25 -51.49 -13.74
C ARG A 474 26.52 -52.32 -12.67
N ARG A 475 26.23 -53.61 -12.88
CA ARG A 475 26.73 -54.61 -13.85
C ARG A 475 25.74 -55.79 -13.94
N VAL A 476 25.72 -56.40 -15.11
CA VAL A 476 25.24 -57.75 -15.47
C VAL A 476 25.51 -58.80 -14.38
N TYR A 477 24.50 -59.62 -14.10
CA TYR A 477 24.57 -61.08 -14.13
C TYR A 477 23.27 -61.65 -14.70
#